data_AF-A0A0G4LNK2-F1
#
_entry.id   AF-A0A0G4LNK2-F1
#
_cell.length_a   1.000
_cell.length_b   1.000
_cell.length_c   1.000
_cell.angle_alpha   90.00
_cell.angle_beta   90.00
_cell.angle_gamma   90.00
#
_symmetry.space_group_name_H-M   'P 1'
#
loop_
_entity.id
_entity.type
_entity.pdbx_description
1 polymer ?
#
loop_
_entity_poly.entity_id
_entity_poly.type
_entity_poly.pdbx_seq_one_letter_code
_entity_poly.pdbx_strand_id
1 'polypeptide(L)'
;MFARFPRLQEVHYEPWREWNFMQSDTYRGYQYLFKSTQHSNSSLKRLVVFENFNQQYPCFMQRFLEGVDLSECDPIRDPSPAVSQAVVLTSLKLEHLAASFIVDASYSFEIQPSWEWPNLLSLVLTSKLLTPDENSTDINAILQAAALAAMKMPHLETMEIWNGRKGLAALFRYQALRNVQQAVVLWRGTWDLAIEPPVIQAWEAVMHQFDKRRLDLAQERLDKTAIKSHGDALSCLMLSSQVIRPISLQQIQMEQKALEGVDTI
;
A
#
# COMPACT_ATOMS: atom_id res chain seq x y z
N MET A 1 -0.88 0.48 -23.93
CA MET A 1 0.59 0.63 -23.76
C MET A 1 1.30 -0.72 -23.71
N PHE A 2 0.97 -1.62 -22.78
CA PHE A 2 1.74 -2.86 -22.55
C PHE A 2 1.62 -3.97 -23.62
N ALA A 3 0.63 -3.88 -24.52
CA ALA A 3 0.50 -4.81 -25.67
C ALA A 3 1.76 -4.87 -26.55
N ARG A 4 2.53 -3.78 -26.60
CA ARG A 4 3.75 -3.69 -27.42
C ARG A 4 4.95 -4.40 -26.82
N PHE A 5 4.84 -4.90 -25.59
CA PHE A 5 5.92 -5.58 -24.87
C PHE A 5 5.45 -6.97 -24.42
N PRO A 6 5.27 -7.92 -25.35
CA PRO A 6 4.63 -9.22 -25.08
C PRO A 6 5.44 -10.16 -24.17
N ARG A 7 6.66 -9.77 -23.79
CA ARG A 7 7.52 -10.49 -22.83
C ARG A 7 7.77 -9.70 -21.55
N LEU A 8 7.07 -8.57 -21.36
CA LEU A 8 7.21 -7.75 -20.16
C LEU A 8 6.64 -8.51 -18.96
N GLN A 9 7.48 -8.75 -17.96
CA GLN A 9 7.10 -9.49 -16.75
C GLN A 9 6.97 -8.60 -15.53
N GLU A 10 7.63 -7.44 -15.54
CA GLU A 10 7.74 -6.58 -14.37
C GLU A 10 7.67 -5.09 -14.78
N VAL A 11 6.87 -4.33 -14.04
CA VAL A 11 6.73 -2.87 -14.20
C VAL A 11 6.89 -2.22 -12.83
N HIS A 12 7.74 -1.20 -12.77
CA HIS A 12 7.82 -0.26 -11.65
C HIS A 12 7.45 1.12 -12.18
N TYR A 13 6.42 1.72 -11.60
CA TYR A 13 5.95 3.05 -11.97
C TYR A 13 5.90 3.92 -10.71
N GLU A 14 6.78 4.92 -10.65
CA GLU A 14 7.02 5.70 -9.44
C GLU A 14 6.84 7.20 -9.72
N PRO A 15 5.62 7.65 -10.08
CA PRO A 15 5.38 9.05 -10.41
C PRO A 15 5.45 9.95 -9.18
N TRP A 16 5.74 11.23 -9.41
CA TRP A 16 5.53 12.27 -8.41
C TRP A 16 4.03 12.64 -8.34
N ARG A 17 3.57 13.01 -7.15
CA ARG A 17 2.19 13.40 -6.89
C ARG A 17 1.89 14.76 -7.49
N GLU A 18 0.86 14.80 -8.33
CA GLU A 18 0.24 16.04 -8.77
C GLU A 18 -0.71 16.59 -7.70
N TRP A 19 -0.73 17.92 -7.56
CA TRP A 19 -1.54 18.64 -6.57
C TRP A 19 -2.76 19.29 -7.23
N ASN A 20 -3.83 19.47 -6.46
CA ASN A 20 -5.03 20.21 -6.85
C ASN A 20 -5.76 19.68 -8.12
N PHE A 21 -6.16 20.53 -9.06
CA PHE A 21 -7.01 20.17 -10.21
C PHE A 21 -6.41 19.08 -11.11
N MET A 22 -5.07 18.97 -11.15
CA MET A 22 -4.34 17.92 -11.88
C MET A 22 -4.51 16.51 -11.27
N GLN A 23 -5.03 16.43 -10.03
CA GLN A 23 -5.31 15.16 -9.35
C GLN A 23 -6.33 14.32 -10.13
N SER A 24 -7.33 14.98 -10.75
CA SER A 24 -8.39 14.32 -11.52
C SER A 24 -7.84 13.61 -12.77
N ASP A 25 -6.93 14.26 -13.50
CA ASP A 25 -6.25 13.69 -14.66
C ASP A 25 -5.29 12.57 -14.25
N THR A 26 -4.61 12.73 -13.13
CA THR A 26 -3.77 11.67 -12.54
C THR A 26 -4.59 10.40 -12.25
N TYR A 27 -5.80 10.53 -11.70
CA TYR A 27 -6.68 9.38 -11.47
C TYR A 27 -7.12 8.70 -12.75
N ARG A 28 -7.44 9.47 -13.80
CA ARG A 28 -7.74 8.91 -15.13
C ARG A 28 -6.51 8.17 -15.69
N GLY A 29 -5.32 8.72 -15.49
CA GLY A 29 -4.04 8.10 -15.85
C GLY A 29 -3.86 6.73 -15.19
N TYR A 30 -4.05 6.63 -13.88
CA TYR A 30 -3.98 5.35 -13.17
C TYR A 30 -5.03 4.35 -13.65
N GLN A 31 -6.29 4.78 -13.83
CA GLN A 31 -7.32 3.89 -14.36
C GLN A 31 -6.95 3.36 -15.75
N TYR A 32 -6.38 4.20 -16.62
CA TYR A 32 -5.90 3.77 -17.93
C TYR A 32 -4.74 2.78 -17.81
N LEU A 33 -3.78 3.04 -16.92
CA LEU A 33 -2.66 2.14 -16.63
C LEU A 33 -3.16 0.73 -16.27
N PHE A 34 -4.01 0.62 -15.24
CA PHE A 34 -4.53 -0.64 -14.73
C PHE A 34 -5.48 -1.35 -15.70
N LYS A 35 -6.35 -0.61 -16.41
CA LYS A 35 -7.18 -1.21 -17.46
C LYS A 35 -6.31 -1.73 -18.60
N SER A 36 -5.24 -1.04 -18.96
CA SER A 36 -4.36 -1.50 -20.03
C SER A 36 -3.61 -2.78 -19.64
N THR A 37 -3.16 -2.92 -18.39
CA THR A 37 -2.51 -4.16 -17.91
C THR A 37 -3.45 -5.35 -17.96
N GLN A 38 -4.71 -5.17 -17.57
CA GLN A 38 -5.72 -6.25 -17.56
C GLN A 38 -5.96 -6.89 -18.93
N HIS A 39 -6.00 -6.09 -19.99
CA HIS A 39 -6.42 -6.52 -21.32
C HIS A 39 -5.24 -6.85 -22.25
N SER A 40 -4.06 -6.31 -21.98
CA SER A 40 -3.02 -6.19 -23.02
C SER A 40 -1.75 -6.99 -22.77
N ASN A 41 -1.56 -7.57 -21.59
CA ASN A 41 -0.29 -8.25 -21.28
C ASN A 41 -0.49 -9.44 -20.34
N SER A 42 -0.52 -10.64 -20.90
CA SER A 42 -0.62 -11.89 -20.13
C SER A 42 0.70 -12.37 -19.55
N SER A 43 1.85 -11.77 -19.91
CA SER A 43 3.16 -12.14 -19.36
C SER A 43 3.53 -11.36 -18.11
N LEU A 44 2.81 -10.27 -17.80
CA LEU A 44 3.07 -9.42 -16.65
C LEU A 44 2.77 -10.18 -15.36
N LYS A 45 3.77 -10.29 -14.49
CA LYS A 45 3.71 -10.99 -13.21
C LYS A 45 3.80 -10.04 -12.02
N ARG A 46 4.59 -8.97 -12.16
CA ARG A 46 4.81 -7.97 -11.10
C ARG A 46 4.41 -6.57 -11.58
N LEU A 47 3.60 -5.89 -10.78
CA LEU A 47 3.30 -4.48 -10.95
C LEU A 47 3.52 -3.75 -9.62
N VAL A 48 4.41 -2.76 -9.65
CA VAL A 48 4.69 -1.87 -8.52
C VAL A 48 4.33 -0.46 -8.96
N VAL A 49 3.41 0.18 -8.24
CA VAL A 49 3.04 1.58 -8.43
C VAL A 49 3.20 2.31 -7.11
N PHE A 50 4.06 3.32 -7.09
CA PHE A 50 4.36 4.10 -5.90
C PHE A 50 4.23 5.58 -6.23
N GLU A 51 3.18 6.23 -5.75
CA GLU A 51 3.12 7.70 -5.89
C GLU A 51 3.96 8.36 -4.80
N ASN A 52 5.02 9.02 -5.25
CA ASN A 52 5.90 9.78 -4.38
C ASN A 52 5.32 11.17 -4.11
N PHE A 53 5.52 11.71 -2.91
CA PHE A 53 5.09 13.04 -2.55
C PHE A 53 6.02 13.61 -1.49
N ASN A 54 5.92 14.90 -1.20
CA ASN A 54 6.54 15.48 -0.03
C ASN A 54 5.54 16.43 0.64
N GLN A 55 5.21 16.17 1.91
CA GLN A 55 4.19 16.95 2.65
C GLN A 55 4.59 18.41 2.85
N GLN A 56 5.89 18.71 2.78
CA GLN A 56 6.43 20.06 2.89
C GLN A 56 6.40 20.80 1.54
N TYR A 57 6.21 20.10 0.42
CA TYR A 57 6.28 20.72 -0.90
C TYR A 57 5.33 21.92 -1.10
N PRO A 58 4.02 21.84 -0.73
CA PRO A 58 3.10 22.96 -0.88
C PRO A 58 3.50 24.19 -0.06
N CYS A 59 4.06 23.98 1.14
CA CYS A 59 4.41 25.06 2.05
C CYS A 59 5.76 25.71 1.74
N PHE A 60 6.72 24.96 1.18
CA PHE A 60 8.12 25.42 1.05
C PHE A 60 8.57 25.70 -0.38
N MET A 61 8.12 24.91 -1.36
CA MET A 61 8.66 25.00 -2.72
C MET A 61 7.75 25.74 -3.69
N GLN A 62 6.42 25.65 -3.52
CA GLN A 62 5.51 26.23 -4.48
C GLN A 62 4.14 26.56 -3.89
N ARG A 63 4.06 27.66 -3.13
CA ARG A 63 2.78 28.15 -2.60
C ARG A 63 1.75 28.42 -3.70
N PHE A 64 2.17 28.87 -4.88
CA PHE A 64 1.28 29.08 -6.02
C PHE A 64 1.72 28.29 -7.24
N LEU A 65 0.82 27.49 -7.80
CA LEU A 65 0.99 26.80 -9.08
C LEU A 65 -0.17 27.18 -10.01
N GLU A 66 0.16 27.75 -11.17
CA GLU A 66 -0.81 28.23 -12.17
C GLU A 66 -1.91 29.16 -11.60
N GLY A 67 -1.53 30.00 -10.63
CA GLY A 67 -2.43 30.96 -9.99
C GLY A 67 -3.28 30.38 -8.87
N VAL A 68 -3.10 29.10 -8.49
CA VAL A 68 -3.80 28.49 -7.36
C VAL A 68 -2.89 28.37 -6.14
N ASP A 69 -3.39 28.76 -4.97
CA ASP A 69 -2.68 28.58 -3.68
C ASP A 69 -2.71 27.09 -3.28
N LEU A 70 -1.55 26.43 -3.31
CA LEU A 70 -1.42 25.03 -2.92
C LEU A 70 -1.46 24.84 -1.39
N SER A 71 -1.38 25.89 -0.58
CA SER A 71 -1.52 25.78 0.88
C SER A 71 -2.91 25.32 1.32
N GLU A 72 -3.93 25.47 0.46
CA GLU A 72 -5.27 24.93 0.70
C GLU A 72 -5.40 23.44 0.31
N CYS A 73 -4.38 22.85 -0.34
CA CYS A 73 -4.40 21.45 -0.73
C CYS A 73 -4.20 20.53 0.47
N ASP A 74 -4.99 19.46 0.54
CA ASP A 74 -4.80 18.45 1.58
C ASP A 74 -3.43 17.75 1.39
N PRO A 75 -2.53 17.80 2.39
CA PRO A 75 -1.26 17.10 2.34
C PRO A 75 -1.43 15.59 2.18
N ILE A 76 -2.61 15.04 2.48
CA ILE A 76 -2.96 13.64 2.37
C ILE A 76 -3.90 13.45 1.17
N ARG A 77 -3.50 12.59 0.22
CA ARG A 77 -4.30 12.35 -0.99
C ARG A 77 -5.54 11.56 -0.65
N ASP A 78 -6.73 11.94 -1.12
CA ASP A 78 -7.90 11.06 -1.03
C ASP A 78 -7.97 10.04 -2.17
N PRO A 79 -7.65 8.75 -1.94
CA PRO A 79 -7.54 7.78 -3.01
C PRO A 79 -8.89 7.57 -3.69
N SER A 80 -8.89 7.53 -5.01
CA SER A 80 -10.13 7.30 -5.76
C SER A 80 -10.59 5.85 -5.63
N PRO A 81 -11.84 5.57 -5.20
CA PRO A 81 -12.38 4.21 -5.16
C PRO A 81 -12.28 3.48 -6.50
N ALA A 82 -12.46 4.22 -7.61
CA ALA A 82 -12.35 3.67 -8.95
C ALA A 82 -10.90 3.25 -9.31
N VAL A 83 -9.88 3.90 -8.75
CA VAL A 83 -8.48 3.45 -8.90
C VAL A 83 -8.26 2.20 -8.05
N SER A 84 -8.71 2.18 -6.79
CA SER A 84 -8.65 0.98 -5.93
C SER A 84 -9.28 -0.24 -6.61
N GLN A 85 -10.50 -0.11 -7.16
CA GLN A 85 -11.16 -1.20 -7.89
C GLN A 85 -10.36 -1.66 -9.12
N ALA A 86 -9.76 -0.73 -9.86
CA ALA A 86 -8.93 -1.08 -11.02
C ALA A 86 -7.66 -1.85 -10.60
N VAL A 87 -7.07 -1.52 -9.45
CA VAL A 87 -5.94 -2.24 -8.86
C VAL A 87 -6.34 -3.68 -8.50
N VAL A 88 -7.47 -3.85 -7.82
CA VAL A 88 -8.00 -5.17 -7.45
C VAL A 88 -8.22 -6.05 -8.67
N LEU A 89 -8.94 -5.54 -9.68
CA LEU A 89 -9.18 -6.26 -10.92
C LEU A 89 -7.88 -6.62 -11.67
N THR A 90 -6.85 -5.77 -11.57
CA THR A 90 -5.54 -6.04 -12.18
C THR A 90 -4.81 -7.16 -11.44
N SER A 91 -4.91 -7.16 -10.10
CA SER A 91 -4.22 -8.13 -9.25
C SER A 91 -4.66 -9.57 -9.47
N LEU A 92 -5.87 -9.81 -10.00
CA LEU A 92 -6.40 -11.16 -10.30
C LEU A 92 -5.49 -12.01 -11.20
N LYS A 93 -4.64 -11.37 -12.02
CA LYS A 93 -3.73 -12.07 -12.96
C LYS A 93 -2.26 -12.03 -12.55
N LEU A 94 -1.91 -11.26 -11.52
CA LEU A 94 -0.52 -11.01 -11.14
C LEU A 94 -0.03 -12.01 -10.09
N GLU A 95 1.29 -12.16 -10.02
CA GLU A 95 1.97 -12.85 -8.92
C GLU A 95 2.32 -11.87 -7.80
N HIS A 96 2.60 -10.60 -8.15
CA HIS A 96 2.96 -9.58 -7.19
C HIS A 96 2.34 -8.23 -7.57
N LEU A 97 1.72 -7.59 -6.59
CA LEU A 97 1.20 -6.23 -6.73
C LEU A 97 1.61 -5.39 -5.51
N ALA A 98 2.17 -4.22 -5.77
CA ALA A 98 2.29 -3.15 -4.78
C ALA A 98 1.66 -1.86 -5.33
N ALA A 99 0.75 -1.26 -4.59
CA ALA A 99 0.13 0.02 -4.93
C ALA A 99 0.14 0.93 -3.70
N SER A 100 1.01 1.94 -3.72
CA SER A 100 1.25 2.82 -2.57
C SER A 100 0.82 4.25 -2.87
N PHE A 101 0.05 4.83 -1.95
CA PHE A 101 -0.48 6.20 -1.95
C PHE A 101 -1.43 6.57 -3.10
N ILE A 102 -1.70 5.63 -3.99
CA ILE A 102 -2.67 5.78 -5.10
C ILE A 102 -4.01 5.10 -4.82
N VAL A 103 -4.07 4.25 -3.80
CA VAL A 103 -5.22 3.43 -3.42
C VAL A 103 -5.43 3.47 -1.92
N ASP A 104 -6.68 3.21 -1.52
CA ASP A 104 -7.00 2.78 -0.17
C ASP A 104 -7.40 1.30 -0.16
N ALA A 105 -6.84 0.54 0.77
CA ALA A 105 -7.19 -0.86 1.00
C ALA A 105 -8.66 -1.03 1.42
N SER A 106 -9.27 -0.03 2.07
CA SER A 106 -10.68 -0.08 2.48
C SER A 106 -11.63 -0.28 1.29
N TYR A 107 -11.31 0.30 0.13
CA TYR A 107 -12.08 0.14 -1.12
C TYR A 107 -11.68 -1.10 -1.93
N SER A 108 -10.64 -1.83 -1.49
CA SER A 108 -10.04 -2.91 -2.28
C SER A 108 -10.60 -4.29 -1.95
N PHE A 109 -11.36 -4.43 -0.86
CA PHE A 109 -11.85 -5.72 -0.36
C PHE A 109 -13.37 -5.90 -0.47
N GLU A 110 -14.05 -5.10 -1.29
CA GLU A 110 -15.40 -5.39 -1.77
C GLU A 110 -15.35 -6.53 -2.81
N ILE A 111 -15.20 -7.77 -2.33
CA ILE A 111 -14.94 -8.95 -3.15
C ILE A 111 -16.23 -9.45 -3.79
N GLN A 112 -16.23 -9.62 -5.11
CA GLN A 112 -17.30 -10.35 -5.79
C GLN A 112 -17.11 -11.86 -5.60
N PRO A 113 -18.20 -12.65 -5.45
CA PRO A 113 -18.10 -14.10 -5.22
C PRO A 113 -17.29 -14.87 -6.26
N SER A 114 -17.23 -14.36 -7.50
CA SER A 114 -16.53 -14.95 -8.64
C SER A 114 -15.04 -14.61 -8.72
N TRP A 115 -14.53 -13.71 -7.87
CA TRP A 115 -13.14 -13.28 -7.92
C TRP A 115 -12.22 -14.25 -7.20
N GLU A 116 -11.13 -14.60 -7.88
CA GLU A 116 -10.07 -15.47 -7.39
C GLU A 116 -8.71 -14.96 -7.87
N TRP A 117 -7.69 -15.17 -7.05
CA TRP A 117 -6.31 -14.78 -7.33
C TRP A 117 -5.43 -16.04 -7.42
N PRO A 118 -5.51 -16.78 -8.53
CA PRO A 118 -4.87 -18.09 -8.64
C PRO A 118 -3.34 -18.03 -8.61
N ASN A 119 -2.72 -16.87 -8.80
CA ASN A 119 -1.26 -16.74 -8.87
C ASN A 119 -0.67 -15.76 -7.85
N LEU A 120 -1.50 -15.02 -7.11
CA LEU A 120 -1.00 -13.90 -6.30
C LEU A 120 -0.23 -14.43 -5.09
N LEU A 121 1.06 -14.09 -5.04
CA LEU A 121 2.00 -14.42 -3.96
C LEU A 121 2.14 -13.25 -2.98
N SER A 122 2.15 -12.01 -3.48
CA SER A 122 2.35 -10.82 -2.67
C SER A 122 1.40 -9.69 -3.03
N LEU A 123 0.76 -9.11 -2.02
CA LEU A 123 -0.08 -7.92 -2.15
C LEU A 123 0.35 -6.87 -1.13
N VAL A 124 0.66 -5.66 -1.62
CA VAL A 124 0.95 -4.51 -0.75
C VAL A 124 0.09 -3.32 -1.13
N LEU A 125 -0.67 -2.80 -0.17
CA LEU A 125 -1.57 -1.67 -0.35
C LEU A 125 -1.37 -0.64 0.75
N THR A 126 -1.64 0.63 0.45
CA THR A 126 -1.78 1.66 1.48
C THR A 126 -3.21 1.77 1.97
N SER A 127 -3.39 2.20 3.22
CA SER A 127 -4.71 2.64 3.72
C SER A 127 -4.57 3.83 4.65
N LYS A 128 -5.45 4.82 4.47
CA LYS A 128 -5.54 5.99 5.34
C LYS A 128 -6.02 5.65 6.74
N LEU A 129 -6.75 4.55 6.90
CA LEU A 129 -7.26 4.14 8.20
C LEU A 129 -6.15 3.74 9.17
N LEU A 130 -4.96 3.38 8.68
CA LEU A 130 -3.81 3.09 9.51
C LEU A 130 -3.21 4.40 10.06
N THR A 131 -3.92 5.05 10.98
CA THR A 131 -3.46 6.16 11.81
C THR A 131 -4.02 6.03 13.23
N PRO A 132 -3.36 6.58 14.27
CA PRO A 132 -3.82 6.43 15.64
C PRO A 132 -5.09 7.23 15.96
N ASP A 133 -5.45 8.20 15.12
CA ASP A 133 -6.61 9.07 15.30
C ASP A 133 -7.91 8.44 14.77
N GLU A 134 -7.78 7.38 13.96
CA GLU A 134 -8.90 6.65 13.38
C GLU A 134 -9.48 5.61 14.35
N ASN A 135 -10.73 5.26 14.13
CA ASN A 135 -11.42 4.29 14.97
C ASN A 135 -10.79 2.90 14.81
N SER A 136 -10.35 2.30 15.93
CA SER A 136 -9.82 0.93 15.96
C SER A 136 -10.78 -0.11 15.36
N THR A 137 -12.09 0.12 15.47
CA THR A 137 -13.10 -0.76 14.86
C THR A 137 -13.02 -0.73 13.34
N ASP A 138 -12.80 0.43 12.72
CA ASP A 138 -12.68 0.55 11.26
C ASP A 138 -11.37 -0.08 10.76
N ILE A 139 -10.28 0.08 11.54
CA ILE A 139 -9.02 -0.61 11.26
C ILE A 139 -9.22 -2.14 11.33
N ASN A 140 -9.83 -2.66 12.40
CA ASN A 140 -10.09 -4.10 12.51
C ASN A 140 -11.02 -4.61 11.38
N ALA A 141 -12.01 -3.82 10.98
CA ALA A 141 -12.91 -4.17 9.88
C ALA A 141 -12.16 -4.36 8.55
N ILE A 142 -11.24 -3.46 8.19
CA ILE A 142 -10.44 -3.64 6.96
C ILE A 142 -9.48 -4.83 7.05
N LEU A 143 -8.91 -5.12 8.24
CA LEU A 143 -8.04 -6.27 8.44
C LEU A 143 -8.81 -7.59 8.32
N GLN A 144 -10.07 -7.61 8.77
CA GLN A 144 -10.97 -8.75 8.58
C GLN A 144 -11.37 -8.91 7.10
N ALA A 145 -11.70 -7.82 6.42
CA ALA A 145 -12.01 -7.85 4.99
C ALA A 145 -10.81 -8.35 4.15
N ALA A 146 -9.59 -7.93 4.52
CA ALA A 146 -8.35 -8.42 3.92
C ALA A 146 -8.17 -9.93 4.11
N ALA A 147 -8.49 -10.48 5.28
CA ALA A 147 -8.46 -11.93 5.51
C ALA A 147 -9.47 -12.68 4.63
N LEU A 148 -10.69 -12.15 4.48
CA LEU A 148 -11.71 -12.72 3.58
C LEU A 148 -11.23 -12.71 2.11
N ALA A 149 -10.53 -11.65 1.69
CA ALA A 149 -9.90 -11.62 0.37
C ALA A 149 -8.81 -12.68 0.24
N ALA A 150 -7.96 -12.81 1.26
CA ALA A 150 -6.86 -13.79 1.29
C ALA A 150 -7.35 -15.24 1.19
N MET A 151 -8.56 -15.56 1.65
CA MET A 151 -9.16 -16.89 1.43
C MET A 151 -9.35 -17.25 -0.06
N LYS A 152 -9.37 -16.26 -0.96
CA LYS A 152 -9.47 -16.42 -2.41
C LYS A 152 -8.10 -16.38 -3.11
N MET A 153 -7.01 -16.39 -2.34
CA MET A 153 -5.63 -16.28 -2.82
C MET A 153 -4.84 -17.54 -2.39
N PRO A 154 -5.02 -18.70 -3.05
CA PRO A 154 -4.47 -19.98 -2.58
C PRO A 154 -2.94 -20.02 -2.47
N HIS A 155 -2.25 -19.18 -3.25
CA HIS A 155 -0.78 -19.10 -3.27
C HIS A 155 -0.23 -17.91 -2.48
N LEU A 156 -1.05 -17.13 -1.79
CA LEU A 156 -0.60 -15.97 -1.03
C LEU A 156 0.50 -16.36 -0.03
N GLU A 157 1.60 -15.63 -0.08
CA GLU A 157 2.73 -15.74 0.85
C GLU A 157 2.82 -14.52 1.74
N THR A 158 2.48 -13.33 1.25
CA THR A 158 2.54 -12.11 2.05
C THR A 158 1.47 -11.10 1.65
N MET A 159 0.77 -10.56 2.64
CA MET A 159 -0.11 -9.40 2.46
C MET A 159 0.32 -8.30 3.43
N GLU A 160 0.52 -7.10 2.91
CA GLU A 160 0.93 -5.93 3.69
C GLU A 160 -0.04 -4.77 3.44
N ILE A 161 -0.60 -4.23 4.53
CA ILE A 161 -1.36 -2.99 4.51
C ILE A 161 -0.59 -2.00 5.36
N TRP A 162 -0.22 -0.86 4.79
CA TRP A 162 0.67 0.06 5.47
C TRP A 162 0.30 1.53 5.27
N ASN A 163 0.86 2.39 6.10
CA ASN A 163 0.79 3.83 5.95
C ASN A 163 2.06 4.47 6.52
N GLY A 164 2.44 5.62 5.98
CA GLY A 164 3.70 6.27 6.33
C GLY A 164 3.70 7.74 5.98
N ARG A 165 4.03 8.59 6.97
CA ARG A 165 4.25 10.03 6.83
C ARG A 165 5.08 10.53 8.02
N LYS A 166 5.46 11.81 8.06
CA LYS A 166 6.21 12.35 9.20
C LYS A 166 5.50 12.05 10.53
N GLY A 167 6.21 11.44 11.47
CA GLY A 167 5.74 11.03 12.80
C GLY A 167 4.85 9.79 12.84
N LEU A 168 4.55 9.18 11.70
CA LEU A 168 3.58 8.09 11.59
C LEU A 168 4.08 6.98 10.67
N ALA A 169 4.10 5.76 11.20
CA ALA A 169 4.33 4.56 10.41
C ALA A 169 3.48 3.44 10.99
N ALA A 170 2.79 2.69 10.15
CA ALA A 170 2.12 1.46 10.54
C ALA A 170 2.13 0.45 9.41
N LEU A 171 2.21 -0.82 9.80
CA LEU A 171 2.19 -1.99 8.94
C LEU A 171 1.42 -3.08 9.65
N PHE A 172 0.36 -3.54 9.00
CA PHE A 172 -0.16 -4.88 9.20
C PHE A 172 0.47 -5.80 8.15
N ARG A 173 1.08 -6.90 8.59
CA ARG A 173 1.62 -7.94 7.70
C ARG A 173 1.04 -9.29 8.07
N TYR A 174 0.52 -9.99 7.09
CA TYR A 174 0.38 -11.45 7.12
C TYR A 174 1.51 -12.08 6.32
N GLN A 175 2.15 -13.11 6.86
CA GLN A 175 3.19 -13.87 6.17
C GLN A 175 3.00 -15.37 6.37
N ALA A 176 2.84 -16.11 5.27
CA ALA A 176 2.74 -17.57 5.28
C ALA A 176 4.13 -18.21 5.13
N LEU A 177 4.52 -19.01 6.11
CA LEU A 177 5.73 -19.81 6.13
C LEU A 177 5.38 -21.26 5.78
N ARG A 178 5.20 -21.51 4.47
CA ARG A 178 4.68 -22.81 3.97
C ARG A 178 5.59 -24.00 4.30
N ASN A 179 6.90 -23.78 4.36
CA ASN A 179 7.90 -24.78 4.70
C ASN A 179 7.73 -25.35 6.12
N VAL A 180 7.27 -24.53 7.07
CA VAL A 180 7.04 -24.92 8.47
C VAL A 180 5.55 -24.92 8.85
N GLN A 181 4.65 -24.82 7.86
CA GLN A 181 3.20 -24.84 8.05
C GLN A 181 2.71 -23.82 9.09
N GLN A 182 3.29 -22.63 9.08
CA GLN A 182 3.01 -21.56 10.05
C GLN A 182 2.65 -20.28 9.31
N ALA A 183 1.97 -19.36 9.97
CA ALA A 183 1.90 -17.97 9.52
C ALA A 183 2.11 -17.02 10.70
N VAL A 184 2.52 -15.81 10.36
CA VAL A 184 2.70 -14.72 11.31
C VAL A 184 1.82 -13.56 10.88
N VAL A 185 1.02 -13.07 11.80
CA VAL A 185 0.43 -11.73 11.72
C VAL A 185 1.30 -10.81 12.56
N LEU A 186 1.82 -9.75 11.94
CA LEU A 186 2.65 -8.74 12.56
C LEU A 186 1.94 -7.39 12.49
N TRP A 187 1.79 -6.73 13.64
CA TRP A 187 1.58 -5.30 13.71
C TRP A 187 2.90 -4.60 14.02
N ARG A 188 3.35 -3.71 13.15
CA ARG A 188 4.51 -2.86 13.41
C ARG A 188 4.11 -1.41 13.19
N GLY A 189 4.25 -0.56 14.20
CA GLY A 189 3.88 0.86 14.04
C GLY A 189 4.32 1.78 15.16
N THR A 190 4.10 3.08 14.98
CA THR A 190 4.42 4.12 15.98
C THR A 190 3.41 4.17 17.14
N TRP A 191 2.38 3.32 17.10
CA TRP A 191 1.41 3.07 18.16
C TRP A 191 1.02 1.59 18.21
N ASP A 192 0.42 1.21 19.32
CA ASP A 192 -0.10 -0.14 19.54
C ASP A 192 -1.54 -0.26 19.03
N LEU A 193 -1.81 -1.29 18.24
CA LEU A 193 -3.17 -1.64 17.81
C LEU A 193 -3.64 -2.87 18.57
N ALA A 194 -4.80 -2.77 19.22
CA ALA A 194 -5.49 -3.94 19.73
C ALA A 194 -6.15 -4.68 18.55
N ILE A 195 -5.48 -5.73 18.05
CA ILE A 195 -6.06 -6.61 17.03
C ILE A 195 -7.13 -7.46 17.70
N GLU A 196 -8.37 -7.32 17.25
CA GLU A 196 -9.51 -7.97 17.88
C GLU A 196 -9.58 -9.46 17.54
N PRO A 197 -10.14 -10.31 18.43
CA PRO A 197 -10.29 -11.74 18.19
C PRO A 197 -10.94 -12.11 16.83
N PRO A 198 -11.96 -11.38 16.31
CA PRO A 198 -12.53 -11.68 14.99
C PRO A 198 -11.53 -11.55 13.84
N VAL A 199 -10.58 -10.61 13.92
CA VAL A 199 -9.52 -10.46 12.92
C VAL A 199 -8.58 -11.66 12.98
N ILE A 200 -8.16 -12.05 14.18
CA ILE A 200 -7.29 -13.22 14.38
C ILE A 200 -7.95 -14.47 13.82
N GLN A 201 -9.22 -14.73 14.17
CA GLN A 201 -10.00 -15.87 13.67
C GLN A 201 -10.13 -15.86 12.15
N ALA A 202 -10.33 -14.69 11.54
CA ALA A 202 -10.41 -14.58 10.09
C ALA A 202 -9.08 -14.96 9.41
N TRP A 203 -7.94 -14.53 9.97
CA TRP A 203 -6.61 -14.91 9.47
C TRP A 203 -6.26 -16.37 9.77
N GLU A 204 -6.76 -16.96 10.85
CA GLU A 204 -6.68 -18.41 11.08
C GLU A 204 -7.47 -19.18 10.01
N ALA A 205 -8.64 -18.68 9.59
CA ALA A 205 -9.44 -19.30 8.53
C ALA A 205 -8.73 -19.32 7.16
N VAL A 206 -7.92 -18.31 6.85
CA VAL A 206 -7.03 -18.31 5.66
C VAL A 206 -6.09 -19.52 5.68
N MET A 207 -5.67 -19.94 6.87
CA MET A 207 -4.77 -21.07 7.07
C MET A 207 -5.46 -22.42 7.02
N HIS A 208 -6.72 -22.51 7.47
CA HIS A 208 -7.51 -23.75 7.54
C HIS A 208 -7.75 -24.45 6.19
N GLN A 209 -7.47 -23.79 5.06
CA GLN A 209 -7.39 -24.45 3.74
C GLN A 209 -6.24 -25.48 3.65
N PHE A 210 -5.36 -25.53 4.65
CA PHE A 210 -4.19 -26.37 4.66
C PHE A 210 -4.01 -26.95 6.08
N ASP A 211 -3.95 -28.28 6.21
CA ASP A 211 -4.00 -28.99 7.50
C ASP A 211 -3.01 -28.47 8.57
N LYS A 212 -3.52 -28.34 9.80
CA LYS A 212 -2.80 -28.09 11.08
C LYS A 212 -1.72 -27.00 11.04
N ARG A 213 -2.13 -25.74 10.84
CA ARG A 213 -1.24 -24.59 10.88
C ARG A 213 -1.45 -23.72 12.11
N ARG A 214 -0.35 -23.20 12.67
CA ARG A 214 -0.33 -22.25 13.79
C ARG A 214 -0.22 -20.82 13.25
N LEU A 215 -1.07 -19.92 13.76
CA LEU A 215 -0.94 -18.47 13.53
C LEU A 215 -0.28 -17.84 14.75
N ASP A 216 0.87 -17.19 14.56
CA ASP A 216 1.48 -16.39 15.60
C ASP A 216 1.18 -14.91 15.41
N LEU A 217 0.95 -14.22 16.53
CA LEU A 217 0.75 -12.79 16.58
C LEU A 217 2.01 -12.13 17.14
N ALA A 218 2.59 -11.21 16.37
CA ALA A 218 3.72 -10.39 16.77
C ALA A 218 3.33 -8.91 16.75
N GLN A 219 3.89 -8.14 17.67
CA GLN A 219 3.71 -6.70 17.72
C GLN A 219 5.02 -5.99 18.01
N GLU A 220 5.32 -4.96 17.23
CA GLU A 220 6.56 -4.21 17.31
C GLU A 220 6.29 -2.71 17.31
N ARG A 221 6.80 -2.02 18.34
CA ARG A 221 6.63 -0.58 18.49
C ARG A 221 7.82 0.16 17.90
N LEU A 222 7.52 1.15 17.06
CA LEU A 222 8.49 2.07 16.47
C LEU A 222 8.53 3.39 17.23
N ASP A 223 9.69 4.01 17.25
CA ASP A 223 9.83 5.39 17.73
C ASP A 223 9.33 6.38 16.67
N LYS A 224 8.29 7.15 17.01
CA LYS A 224 7.74 8.19 16.13
C LYS A 224 8.76 9.25 15.76
N THR A 225 9.76 9.51 16.60
CA THR A 225 10.78 10.55 16.33
C THR A 225 11.77 10.14 15.23
N ALA A 226 11.90 8.83 14.97
CA ALA A 226 12.69 8.30 13.87
C ALA A 226 11.99 8.48 12.50
N ILE A 227 10.68 8.71 12.48
CA ILE A 227 9.89 8.82 11.25
C ILE A 227 9.84 10.29 10.81
N LYS A 228 10.82 10.74 10.02
CA LYS A 228 10.85 12.14 9.56
C LYS A 228 10.11 12.34 8.23
N SER A 229 9.93 11.28 7.46
CA SER A 229 9.21 11.23 6.18
C SER A 229 8.53 9.87 5.95
N HIS A 230 7.76 9.77 4.87
CA HIS A 230 7.28 8.48 4.33
C HIS A 230 8.44 7.57 3.86
N GLY A 231 9.58 8.14 3.43
CA GLY A 231 10.80 7.37 3.14
C GLY A 231 11.42 6.72 4.38
N ASP A 232 11.40 7.41 5.52
CA ASP A 232 11.83 6.82 6.79
C ASP A 232 10.84 5.76 7.27
N ALA A 233 9.53 6.01 7.11
CA ALA A 233 8.50 5.02 7.40
C ALA A 233 8.74 3.71 6.62
N LEU A 234 9.00 3.78 5.31
CA LEU A 234 9.35 2.61 4.49
C LEU A 234 10.53 1.82 5.05
N SER A 235 11.59 2.54 5.47
CA SER A 235 12.80 1.93 6.00
C SER A 235 12.57 1.27 7.37
N CYS A 236 11.83 1.94 8.26
CA CYS A 236 11.53 1.43 9.60
C CYS A 236 10.50 0.30 9.59
N LEU A 237 9.53 0.32 8.67
CA LEU A 237 8.52 -0.74 8.55
C LEU A 237 9.11 -2.04 8.01
N MET A 238 10.21 -1.96 7.24
CA MET A 238 10.90 -3.12 6.61
C MET A 238 9.93 -3.98 5.79
N LEU A 239 9.18 -3.36 4.87
CA LEU A 239 8.27 -4.06 3.95
C LEU A 239 8.98 -5.20 3.22
N SER A 240 8.28 -6.32 3.04
CA SER A 240 8.86 -7.58 2.54
C SER A 240 9.03 -7.57 1.01
N SER A 241 8.20 -6.78 0.32
CA SER A 241 8.28 -6.62 -1.13
C SER A 241 8.95 -5.31 -1.52
N GLN A 242 9.53 -5.27 -2.73
CA GLN A 242 10.06 -4.04 -3.30
C GLN A 242 8.91 -3.13 -3.72
N VAL A 243 8.34 -2.39 -2.77
CA VAL A 243 7.27 -1.40 -3.00
C VAL A 243 7.76 -0.13 -3.69
N ILE A 244 9.08 0.11 -3.64
CA ILE A 244 9.78 1.21 -4.28
C ILE A 244 11.20 0.74 -4.64
N ARG A 245 11.77 1.28 -5.72
CA ARG A 245 13.17 1.08 -6.07
C ARG A 245 14.09 1.70 -5.02
N PRO A 246 15.22 1.04 -4.67
CA PRO A 246 16.16 1.56 -3.67
C PRO A 246 16.68 2.96 -3.99
N ILE A 247 16.89 3.29 -5.28
CA ILE A 247 17.35 4.61 -5.68
C ILE A 247 16.31 5.70 -5.40
N SER A 248 15.03 5.43 -5.68
CA SER A 248 13.94 6.38 -5.42
C SER A 248 13.73 6.57 -3.92
N LEU A 249 13.87 5.51 -3.11
CA LEU A 249 13.87 5.62 -1.65
C LEU A 249 15.01 6.52 -1.14
N GLN A 250 16.22 6.34 -1.67
CA GLN A 250 17.35 7.20 -1.33
C GLN A 250 17.10 8.66 -1.70
N GLN A 251 16.52 8.91 -2.88
CA GLN A 251 16.15 10.27 -3.32
C GLN A 251 15.16 10.92 -2.35
N ILE A 252 14.07 10.22 -1.98
CA ILE A 252 13.10 10.71 -0.99
C ILE A 252 13.78 11.11 0.33
N GLN A 253 14.68 10.25 0.82
CA GLN A 253 15.39 10.51 2.07
C GLN A 253 16.38 11.68 1.97
N MET A 254 17.05 11.85 0.82
CA MET A 254 17.93 12.98 0.57
C MET A 254 17.14 14.30 0.48
N GLU A 255 16.03 14.30 -0.25
CA GLU A 255 15.12 15.44 -0.36
C GLU A 255 14.57 15.83 1.01
N GLN A 256 14.13 14.87 1.82
CA GLN A 256 13.66 15.15 3.18
C GLN A 256 14.75 15.81 4.03
N LYS A 257 15.97 15.28 4.00
CA LYS A 257 17.10 15.81 4.78
C LYS A 257 17.46 17.22 4.33
N ALA A 258 17.40 17.52 3.03
CA ALA A 258 17.67 18.86 2.51
C ALA A 258 16.64 19.90 2.99
N LEU A 259 15.43 19.47 3.34
CA LEU A 259 14.35 20.32 3.86
C LEU A 259 14.29 20.37 5.39
N GLU A 260 15.11 19.59 6.10
CA GLU A 260 15.20 19.65 7.56
C GLU A 260 15.84 20.99 7.99
N GLY A 261 15.08 21.83 8.71
CA GLY A 261 15.57 23.11 9.25
C GLY A 261 15.45 24.30 8.30
N VAL A 262 14.77 24.16 7.16
CA VAL A 262 14.35 25.31 6.34
C VAL A 262 13.15 25.98 7.02
N ASP A 263 13.17 27.30 7.15
CA ASP A 263 12.05 28.09 7.71
C ASP A 263 10.86 28.11 6.74
N THR A 264 9.65 27.91 7.27
CA THR A 264 8.40 28.04 6.50
C THR A 264 8.22 29.49 6.04
N ILE A 265 7.91 29.70 4.75
CA ILE A 265 7.61 31.00 4.16
C ILE A 265 6.22 31.49 4.59
#